data_AF-A0AA40E0U2-F1
#
_entry.id   AF-A0AA40E0U2-F1
#
_cell.length_a   1.000
_cell.length_b   1.000
_cell.length_c   1.000
_cell.angle_alpha   90.00
_cell.angle_beta   90.00
_cell.angle_gamma   90.00
#
_symmetry.space_group_name_H-M   'P 1'
#
loop_
_entity.id
_entity.type
_entity.pdbx_description
1 polymer ?
#
loop_
_entity_poly.entity_id
_entity_poly.type
_entity_poly.pdbx_seq_one_letter_code
_entity_poly.pdbx_strand_id
1 'polypeptide(L)'
;MQSLNDRQHTKMGRANSPVKGTPSQSLTTRANTALSQLQSLLPPSSNDEESPITIIRLSAPIISSASNSEPPVSRNSDISNTSLPPSGPTPSSLEADLLHYKELFSKLRFSYVEQVTKEKFIRAIVGDPPLIVTPQENAELEDSNKIAKAELKSLKNEVADMVKDLEQMGRELAKRYERVKAETVRLKELPGRIEQSEREISRLKQEQQVAEGSKAELNLPLAKTLQLVGEKKRQMQELDRQLEQLRNQAPRKRKEMERLQGELMGLEQKRANATAAAKEAKRRKVNAGGRGVDELEARGRWYRGSEAVLRGVLDIQG
;
A
#
# COMPACT_ATOMS: atom_id res chain seq x y z
N MET A 1 -7.01 -15.63 84.34
CA MET A 1 -6.96 -16.96 83.70
C MET A 1 -6.79 -16.71 82.21
N GLN A 2 -5.56 -16.88 81.69
CA GLN A 2 -5.17 -18.06 80.86
C GLN A 2 -6.04 -18.14 79.59
N SER A 3 -5.58 -18.11 78.34
CA SER A 3 -4.38 -18.68 77.70
C SER A 3 -4.42 -18.18 76.23
N LEU A 4 -3.37 -17.59 75.64
CA LEU A 4 -2.31 -18.25 74.84
C LEU A 4 -2.80 -19.01 73.59
N ASN A 5 -2.48 -18.46 72.41
CA ASN A 5 -1.76 -19.06 71.25
C ASN A 5 -2.26 -18.43 69.94
N ASP A 6 -1.51 -17.62 69.20
CA ASP A 6 -0.18 -17.75 68.58
C ASP A 6 -0.23 -18.38 67.17
N ARG A 7 0.27 -17.56 66.22
CA ARG A 7 0.76 -17.76 64.84
C ARG A 7 0.24 -18.92 63.99
N GLN A 8 -0.01 -18.63 62.71
CA GLN A 8 0.64 -19.27 61.55
C GLN A 8 0.46 -18.43 60.28
N HIS A 9 1.39 -18.64 59.36
CA HIS A 9 1.87 -17.76 58.30
C HIS A 9 1.25 -18.08 56.92
N THR A 10 1.21 -17.05 56.06
CA THR A 10 1.55 -17.08 54.62
C THR A 10 0.76 -17.99 53.65
N LYS A 11 0.05 -17.37 52.71
CA LYS A 11 0.17 -17.68 51.26
C LYS A 11 -0.32 -16.52 50.40
N MET A 12 0.65 -15.79 49.85
CA MET A 12 0.49 -14.84 48.76
C MET A 12 -0.05 -15.57 47.53
N GLY A 13 -1.30 -15.29 47.15
CA GLY A 13 -1.85 -15.68 45.86
C GLY A 13 -1.18 -14.88 44.75
N ARG A 14 -0.39 -15.57 43.92
CA ARG A 14 0.12 -15.05 42.64
C ARG A 14 -1.05 -14.56 41.79
N ALA A 15 -1.19 -13.26 41.63
CA ALA A 15 -1.97 -12.68 40.55
C ALA A 15 -1.28 -13.03 39.22
N ASN A 16 -1.90 -13.90 38.43
CA ASN A 16 -1.54 -14.11 37.04
C ASN A 16 -1.76 -12.80 36.28
N SER A 17 -0.67 -12.09 36.00
CA SER A 17 -0.64 -10.98 35.06
C SER A 17 -1.06 -11.47 33.67
N PRO A 18 -1.95 -10.75 32.95
CA PRO A 18 -2.34 -11.14 31.61
C PRO A 18 -1.13 -11.01 30.68
N VAL A 19 -0.85 -12.09 29.96
CA VAL A 19 0.13 -12.16 28.88
C VAL A 19 -0.16 -11.00 27.92
N LYS A 20 0.82 -10.10 27.77
CA LYS A 20 0.78 -9.03 26.76
C LYS A 20 0.76 -9.68 25.38
N GLY A 21 -0.44 -9.88 24.83
CA GLY A 21 -0.63 -10.21 23.43
C GLY A 21 0.09 -9.15 22.58
N THR A 22 0.71 -9.60 21.50
CA THR A 22 1.36 -8.70 20.54
C THR A 22 0.32 -7.69 20.03
N PRO A 23 0.71 -6.43 19.75
CA PRO A 23 -0.23 -5.37 19.34
C PRO A 23 -1.03 -5.74 18.07
N SER A 24 -0.52 -6.64 17.23
CA SER A 24 -1.26 -7.17 16.08
C SER A 24 -2.41 -8.09 16.48
N GLN A 25 -2.23 -8.93 17.50
CA GLN A 25 -3.27 -9.82 18.00
C GLN A 25 -4.40 -9.05 18.69
N SER A 26 -4.11 -7.93 19.35
CA SER A 26 -5.15 -7.10 19.96
C SER A 26 -5.99 -6.36 18.90
N LEU A 27 -5.37 -5.96 17.78
CA LEU A 27 -6.06 -5.33 16.65
C LEU A 27 -6.96 -6.31 15.89
N THR A 28 -6.49 -7.53 15.62
CA THR A 28 -7.31 -8.56 14.97
C THR A 28 -8.44 -9.01 15.88
N THR A 29 -8.20 -9.18 17.18
CA THR A 29 -9.25 -9.51 18.15
C THR A 29 -10.29 -8.38 18.26
N ARG A 30 -9.86 -7.12 18.18
CA ARG A 30 -10.76 -5.95 18.20
C ARG A 30 -11.57 -5.81 16.90
N ALA A 31 -10.96 -6.08 15.76
CA ALA A 31 -11.65 -6.11 14.47
C ALA A 31 -12.66 -7.26 14.39
N ASN A 32 -12.29 -8.44 14.89
CA ASN A 32 -13.16 -9.61 14.93
C ASN A 32 -14.33 -9.43 15.91
N THR A 33 -14.10 -8.80 17.07
CA THR A 33 -15.18 -8.46 18.01
C THR A 33 -16.12 -7.40 17.45
N ALA A 34 -15.61 -6.38 16.74
CA ALA A 34 -16.44 -5.40 16.04
C ALA A 34 -17.26 -6.05 14.90
N LEU A 35 -16.66 -6.98 14.14
CA LEU A 35 -17.37 -7.79 13.13
C LEU A 35 -18.48 -8.64 13.75
N SER A 36 -18.21 -9.32 14.86
CA SER A 36 -19.22 -10.13 15.57
C SER A 36 -20.35 -9.26 16.13
N GLN A 37 -20.04 -8.08 16.66
CA GLN A 37 -21.06 -7.13 17.13
C GLN A 37 -21.91 -6.60 15.98
N LEU A 38 -21.29 -6.21 14.85
CA LEU A 38 -22.03 -5.79 13.66
C LEU A 38 -22.88 -6.93 13.07
N GLN A 39 -22.38 -8.16 13.11
CA GLN A 39 -23.11 -9.34 12.64
C GLN A 39 -24.27 -9.73 13.57
N SER A 40 -24.20 -9.38 14.86
CA SER A 40 -25.32 -9.54 15.80
C SER A 40 -26.39 -8.45 15.68
N LEU A 41 -26.03 -7.28 15.13
CA LEU A 41 -26.94 -6.17 14.85
C LEU A 41 -27.59 -6.27 13.47
N LEU A 42 -27.02 -7.08 12.58
CA LEU A 42 -27.67 -7.50 11.35
C LEU A 42 -28.71 -8.57 11.73
N PRO A 43 -30.00 -8.42 11.36
CA PRO A 43 -30.99 -9.45 11.63
C PRO A 43 -30.48 -10.78 11.04
N PRO A 44 -30.78 -11.93 11.69
CA PRO A 44 -30.34 -13.22 11.19
C PRO A 44 -30.81 -13.33 9.74
N SER A 45 -29.86 -13.50 8.83
CA SER A 45 -30.10 -13.92 7.45
C SER A 45 -30.79 -15.28 7.50
N SER A 46 -32.10 -15.24 7.70
CA SER A 46 -33.00 -16.26 7.18
C SER A 46 -32.74 -16.31 5.69
N ASN A 47 -32.68 -17.52 5.16
CA ASN A 47 -32.35 -17.84 3.78
C ASN A 47 -33.42 -17.38 2.76
N ASP A 48 -34.09 -16.24 3.01
CA ASP A 48 -35.17 -15.64 2.22
C ASP A 48 -34.78 -14.24 1.68
N GLU A 49 -33.49 -14.00 1.45
CA GLU A 49 -33.04 -12.84 0.68
C GLU A 49 -33.02 -13.18 -0.81
N GLU A 50 -33.96 -12.60 -1.56
CA GLU A 50 -33.68 -11.82 -2.79
C GLU A 50 -34.96 -11.54 -3.60
N SER A 51 -36.08 -11.25 -2.95
CA SER A 51 -37.18 -10.57 -3.63
C SER A 51 -37.90 -9.66 -2.64
N PRO A 52 -37.88 -8.33 -2.82
CA PRO A 52 -38.70 -7.44 -2.00
C PRO A 52 -40.15 -7.93 -2.07
N ILE A 53 -40.87 -7.89 -0.94
CA ILE A 53 -42.30 -8.18 -0.87
C ILE A 53 -43.00 -7.20 -1.82
N THR A 54 -43.20 -7.66 -3.04
CA THR A 54 -43.79 -6.91 -4.14
C THR A 54 -45.21 -7.39 -4.26
N ILE A 55 -46.12 -6.47 -4.58
CA ILE A 55 -47.56 -6.75 -4.76
C ILE A 55 -47.75 -7.95 -5.73
N ILE A 56 -46.85 -8.09 -6.71
CA ILE A 56 -46.78 -9.20 -7.67
C ILE A 56 -46.63 -10.57 -6.96
N ARG A 57 -45.73 -10.71 -5.97
CA ARG A 57 -45.57 -11.96 -5.19
C ARG A 57 -46.72 -12.22 -4.23
N LEU A 58 -47.29 -11.18 -3.63
CA LEU A 58 -48.48 -11.30 -2.76
C LEU A 58 -49.73 -11.74 -3.55
N SER A 59 -49.81 -11.38 -4.84
CA SER A 59 -50.91 -11.78 -5.72
C SER A 59 -50.76 -13.21 -6.30
N ALA A 60 -49.55 -13.79 -6.28
CA ALA A 60 -49.28 -15.11 -6.86
C ALA A 60 -50.12 -16.27 -6.24
N PRO A 61 -50.35 -16.35 -4.91
CA PRO A 61 -51.21 -17.39 -4.32
C PRO A 61 -52.69 -17.24 -4.71
N ILE A 62 -53.14 -16.01 -5.00
CA ILE A 62 -54.52 -15.70 -5.41
C ILE A 62 -54.73 -16.13 -6.87
N ILE A 63 -53.72 -15.92 -7.72
CA ILE A 63 -53.75 -16.32 -9.14
C ILE A 63 -53.66 -17.85 -9.28
N SER A 64 -52.78 -18.51 -8.53
CA SER A 64 -52.63 -19.97 -8.54
C SER A 64 -53.86 -20.72 -8.01
N SER A 65 -54.64 -20.08 -7.14
CA SER A 65 -55.91 -20.65 -6.66
C SER A 65 -57.07 -20.42 -7.63
N ALA A 66 -57.03 -19.35 -8.44
CA ALA A 66 -58.00 -19.10 -9.51
C ALA A 66 -57.79 -19.99 -10.76
N SER A 67 -56.56 -20.47 -11.02
CA SER A 67 -56.27 -21.35 -12.17
C SER A 67 -56.57 -22.84 -11.92
N ASN A 68 -56.86 -23.24 -10.68
CA ASN A 68 -57.07 -24.64 -10.29
C ASN A 68 -58.53 -25.02 -10.01
N SER A 69 -59.51 -24.14 -10.27
CA SER A 69 -60.93 -24.48 -10.22
C SER A 69 -61.45 -24.85 -11.60
N GLU A 70 -61.83 -26.13 -11.79
CA GLU A 70 -62.79 -26.56 -12.82
C GLU A 70 -64.07 -25.70 -12.78
N PRO A 71 -64.80 -25.56 -13.91
CA PRO A 71 -65.76 -24.48 -14.10
C PRO A 71 -67.03 -24.72 -13.28
N PRO A 72 -67.48 -23.76 -12.43
CA PRO A 72 -68.85 -23.74 -12.00
C PRO A 72 -69.69 -22.92 -12.98
N VAL A 73 -70.65 -23.62 -13.57
CA VAL A 73 -71.88 -23.17 -14.24
C VAL A 73 -72.22 -21.69 -14.03
N SER A 74 -72.24 -20.95 -15.14
CA SER A 74 -73.11 -19.81 -15.46
C SER A 74 -73.89 -19.22 -14.28
N ARG A 75 -73.32 -18.20 -13.63
CA ARG A 75 -74.07 -17.12 -13.01
C ARG A 75 -73.56 -15.79 -13.56
N ASN A 76 -74.39 -15.26 -14.44
CA ASN A 76 -74.48 -13.90 -14.96
C ASN A 76 -74.22 -12.79 -13.91
N SER A 77 -72.97 -12.35 -13.82
CA SER A 77 -72.61 -10.97 -13.48
C SER A 77 -71.25 -10.67 -14.09
N ASP A 78 -71.31 -10.35 -15.38
CA ASP A 78 -70.17 -10.16 -16.26
C ASP A 78 -69.58 -8.75 -16.08
N ILE A 79 -68.66 -8.59 -15.11
CA ILE A 79 -67.83 -7.37 -14.95
C ILE A 79 -66.35 -7.69 -14.67
N SER A 80 -65.94 -8.93 -14.41
CA SER A 80 -64.60 -9.21 -13.86
C SER A 80 -63.93 -10.45 -14.45
N ASN A 81 -63.77 -10.56 -15.77
CA ASN A 81 -62.90 -11.60 -16.33
C ASN A 81 -62.30 -11.33 -17.72
N THR A 82 -62.21 -10.08 -18.15
CA THR A 82 -61.43 -9.72 -19.33
C THR A 82 -60.07 -9.19 -18.89
N SER A 83 -59.01 -9.77 -19.46
CA SER A 83 -57.59 -9.42 -19.40
C SER A 83 -56.75 -9.83 -18.18
N LEU A 84 -56.73 -11.12 -17.84
CA LEU A 84 -55.51 -11.75 -17.30
C LEU A 84 -54.74 -12.41 -18.45
N PRO A 85 -53.59 -11.86 -18.90
CA PRO A 85 -52.75 -12.54 -19.88
C PRO A 85 -52.16 -13.84 -19.28
N PRO A 86 -51.90 -14.88 -20.11
CA PRO A 86 -51.37 -16.16 -19.66
C PRO A 86 -49.94 -16.08 -19.09
N SER A 87 -49.25 -14.96 -19.27
CA SER A 87 -48.05 -14.60 -18.52
C SER A 87 -48.48 -13.72 -17.35
N GLY A 88 -48.16 -14.12 -16.12
CA GLY A 88 -48.57 -13.44 -14.88
C GLY A 88 -48.34 -11.92 -14.84
N PRO A 89 -48.91 -11.22 -13.84
CA PRO A 89 -49.02 -9.77 -13.83
C PRO A 89 -47.65 -9.11 -13.99
N THR A 90 -47.43 -8.50 -15.15
CA THR A 90 -46.29 -7.63 -15.40
C THR A 90 -46.52 -6.29 -14.69
N PRO A 91 -45.46 -5.58 -14.26
CA PRO A 91 -45.62 -4.33 -13.52
C PRO A 91 -46.46 -3.29 -14.27
N SER A 92 -46.37 -3.25 -15.60
CA SER A 92 -47.17 -2.36 -16.45
C SER A 92 -48.64 -2.77 -16.55
N SER A 93 -48.96 -4.07 -16.50
CA SER A 93 -50.35 -4.55 -16.47
C SER A 93 -51.02 -4.21 -15.14
N LEU A 94 -50.30 -4.38 -14.02
CA LEU A 94 -50.80 -4.05 -12.69
C LEU A 94 -51.09 -2.54 -12.54
N GLU A 95 -50.23 -1.70 -13.12
CA GLU A 95 -50.46 -0.25 -13.13
C GLU A 95 -51.73 0.12 -13.90
N ALA A 96 -51.96 -0.50 -15.06
CA ALA A 96 -53.17 -0.30 -15.84
C ALA A 96 -54.44 -0.76 -15.08
N ASP A 97 -54.39 -1.91 -14.41
CA ASP A 97 -55.51 -2.42 -13.62
C ASP A 97 -55.81 -1.52 -12.42
N LEU A 98 -54.79 -1.01 -11.71
CA LEU A 98 -54.97 -0.08 -10.60
C LEU A 98 -55.59 1.24 -11.05
N LEU A 99 -55.19 1.75 -12.21
CA LEU A 99 -55.82 2.94 -12.81
C LEU A 99 -57.28 2.67 -13.17
N HIS A 100 -57.56 1.52 -13.79
CA HIS A 100 -58.93 1.13 -14.14
C HIS A 100 -59.83 1.01 -12.90
N TYR A 101 -59.37 0.33 -11.84
CA TYR A 101 -60.15 0.22 -10.60
C TYR A 101 -60.33 1.56 -9.90
N LYS A 102 -59.32 2.43 -9.90
CA LYS A 102 -59.45 3.80 -9.38
C LYS A 102 -60.55 4.56 -10.10
N GLU A 103 -60.59 4.48 -11.42
CA GLU A 103 -61.65 5.11 -12.23
C GLU A 103 -63.02 4.49 -11.95
N LEU A 104 -63.12 3.16 -11.91
CA LEU A 104 -64.36 2.44 -11.60
C LEU A 104 -64.91 2.82 -10.22
N PHE A 105 -64.06 2.78 -9.19
CA PHE A 105 -64.47 3.16 -7.83
C PHE A 105 -64.82 4.64 -7.73
N SER A 106 -64.15 5.52 -8.50
CA SER A 106 -64.53 6.93 -8.56
C SER A 106 -65.93 7.14 -9.16
N LYS A 107 -66.25 6.41 -10.24
CA LYS A 107 -67.58 6.42 -10.88
C LYS A 107 -68.64 5.81 -9.95
N LEU A 108 -68.33 4.71 -9.29
CA LEU A 108 -69.23 4.08 -8.33
C LEU A 108 -69.51 4.98 -7.13
N ARG A 109 -68.46 5.61 -6.58
CA ARG A 109 -68.60 6.60 -5.50
C ARG A 109 -69.47 7.77 -5.94
N PHE A 110 -69.27 8.30 -7.15
CA PHE A 110 -70.11 9.38 -7.69
C PHE A 110 -71.57 8.94 -7.81
N SER A 111 -71.83 7.80 -8.46
CA SER A 111 -73.17 7.24 -8.64
C SER A 111 -73.86 6.96 -7.31
N TYR A 112 -73.15 6.42 -6.32
CA TYR A 112 -73.71 6.13 -5.00
C TYR A 112 -74.07 7.41 -4.25
N VAL A 113 -73.17 8.39 -4.22
CA VAL A 113 -73.45 9.68 -3.57
C VAL A 113 -74.61 10.40 -4.26
N GLU A 114 -74.67 10.37 -5.59
CA GLU A 114 -75.78 10.91 -6.36
C GLU A 114 -77.11 10.19 -6.03
N GLN A 115 -77.09 8.85 -5.96
CA GLN A 115 -78.30 8.09 -5.65
C GLN A 115 -78.79 8.35 -4.22
N VAL A 116 -77.89 8.33 -3.23
CA VAL A 116 -78.24 8.60 -1.84
C VAL A 116 -78.75 10.03 -1.66
N THR A 117 -78.17 11.00 -2.37
CA THR A 117 -78.64 12.39 -2.31
C THR A 117 -79.99 12.57 -2.98
N LYS A 118 -80.24 11.93 -4.14
CA LYS A 118 -81.55 11.89 -4.79
C LYS A 118 -82.61 11.25 -3.89
N GLU A 119 -82.31 10.12 -3.28
CA GLU A 119 -83.22 9.45 -2.35
C GLU A 119 -83.52 10.33 -1.13
N LYS A 120 -82.49 10.92 -0.51
CA LYS A 120 -82.65 11.81 0.63
C LYS A 120 -83.48 13.05 0.28
N PHE A 121 -83.30 13.60 -0.92
CA PHE A 121 -84.10 14.73 -1.42
C PHE A 121 -85.57 14.36 -1.61
N ILE A 122 -85.85 13.22 -2.25
CA ILE A 122 -87.22 12.73 -2.41
C ILE A 122 -87.85 12.47 -1.05
N ARG A 123 -87.13 11.82 -0.12
CA ARG A 123 -87.63 11.59 1.24
C ARG A 123 -87.85 12.89 2.01
N ALA A 124 -87.05 13.92 1.79
CA ALA A 124 -87.24 15.24 2.42
C ALA A 124 -88.50 15.96 1.91
N ILE A 125 -88.86 15.79 0.64
CA ILE A 125 -90.07 16.38 0.03
C ILE A 125 -91.33 15.57 0.35
N VAL A 126 -91.23 14.24 0.33
CA VAL A 126 -92.37 13.32 0.46
C VAL A 126 -92.60 12.86 1.90
N GLY A 127 -91.62 13.05 2.79
CA GLY A 127 -91.75 12.73 4.22
C GLY A 127 -92.74 13.65 4.93
N ASP A 128 -93.43 13.10 5.93
CA ASP A 128 -94.36 13.83 6.79
C ASP A 128 -93.78 13.91 8.21
N PRO A 129 -93.38 15.08 8.73
CA PRO A 129 -93.48 16.42 8.12
C PRO A 129 -92.37 16.71 7.08
N PRO A 130 -92.64 17.55 6.07
CA PRO A 130 -91.68 17.89 5.04
C PRO A 130 -90.49 18.67 5.63
N LEU A 131 -89.27 18.28 5.24
CA LEU A 131 -88.06 18.91 5.72
C LEU A 131 -87.77 20.17 4.89
N ILE A 132 -88.24 21.32 5.37
CA ILE A 132 -87.99 22.63 4.77
C ILE A 132 -86.72 23.20 5.39
N VAL A 133 -85.63 23.25 4.61
CA VAL A 133 -84.39 23.87 5.07
C VAL A 133 -84.58 25.38 5.12
N THR A 134 -84.44 25.96 6.30
CA THR A 134 -84.55 27.42 6.47
C THR A 134 -83.27 28.12 6.02
N PRO A 135 -83.35 29.38 5.52
CA PRO A 135 -82.16 30.14 5.15
C PRO A 135 -81.20 30.34 6.34
N GLN A 136 -81.72 30.33 7.56
CA GLN A 136 -80.91 30.39 8.78
C GLN A 136 -80.12 29.11 9.02
N GLU A 137 -80.75 27.93 8.90
CA GLU A 137 -80.05 26.64 8.97
C GLU A 137 -78.96 26.52 7.91
N ASN A 138 -79.19 27.03 6.70
CA ASN A 138 -78.16 27.07 5.67
C ASN A 138 -76.97 27.96 6.07
N ALA A 139 -77.22 29.14 6.66
CA ALA A 139 -76.15 30.01 7.13
C ALA A 139 -75.32 29.35 8.25
N GLU A 140 -75.97 28.68 9.20
CA GLU A 140 -75.31 27.94 10.29
C GLU A 140 -74.49 26.74 9.75
N LEU A 141 -75.02 26.03 8.75
CA LEU A 141 -74.31 24.94 8.05
C LEU A 141 -73.13 25.47 7.22
N GLU A 142 -73.25 26.64 6.62
CA GLU A 142 -72.15 27.28 5.90
C GLU A 142 -71.01 27.66 6.84
N ASP A 143 -71.33 28.24 8.01
CA ASP A 143 -70.32 28.64 8.98
C ASP A 143 -69.63 27.44 9.64
N SER A 144 -70.38 26.40 10.01
CA SER A 144 -69.78 25.14 10.49
C SER A 144 -68.92 24.46 9.43
N ASN A 145 -69.33 24.47 8.15
CA ASN A 145 -68.51 23.96 7.06
C ASN A 145 -67.24 24.80 6.83
N LYS A 146 -67.27 26.13 7.02
CA LYS A 146 -66.07 26.98 6.93
C LYS A 146 -65.06 26.60 8.02
N ILE A 147 -65.53 26.41 9.25
CA ILE A 147 -64.69 25.97 10.38
C ILE A 147 -64.08 24.60 10.09
N ALA A 148 -64.90 23.61 9.74
CA ALA A 148 -64.43 22.26 9.43
C ALA A 148 -63.46 22.23 8.23
N LYS A 149 -63.69 23.08 7.21
CA LYS A 149 -62.75 23.23 6.07
C LYS A 149 -61.42 23.85 6.48
N ALA A 150 -61.44 24.83 7.39
CA ALA A 150 -60.22 25.43 7.91
C ALA A 150 -59.40 24.42 8.71
N GLU A 151 -60.04 23.67 9.60
CA GLU A 151 -59.42 22.58 10.37
C GLU A 151 -58.84 21.50 9.45
N LEU A 152 -59.62 21.03 8.48
CA LEU A 152 -59.16 20.02 7.51
C LEU A 152 -57.97 20.52 6.71
N LYS A 153 -57.92 21.81 6.35
CA LYS A 153 -56.79 22.40 5.64
C LYS A 153 -55.54 22.45 6.52
N SER A 154 -55.70 22.81 7.80
CA SER A 154 -54.61 22.80 8.76
C SER A 154 -54.03 21.40 8.92
N LEU A 155 -54.88 20.40 9.15
CA LEU A 155 -54.46 19.02 9.34
C LEU A 155 -53.82 18.44 8.06
N LYS A 156 -54.33 18.78 6.88
CA LYS A 156 -53.71 18.37 5.61
C LYS A 156 -52.29 18.92 5.44
N ASN A 157 -52.07 20.16 5.83
CA ASN A 157 -50.73 20.76 5.79
C ASN A 157 -49.79 20.06 6.78
N GLU A 158 -50.25 19.84 8.01
CA GLU A 158 -49.48 19.12 9.03
C GLU A 158 -49.10 17.70 8.58
N VAL A 159 -50.05 16.96 8.01
CA VAL A 159 -49.78 15.63 7.45
C VAL A 159 -48.81 15.70 6.27
N ALA A 160 -48.93 16.70 5.39
CA ALA A 160 -48.01 16.88 4.28
C ALA A 160 -46.57 17.17 4.76
N ASP A 161 -46.44 17.99 5.80
CA ASP A 161 -45.14 18.29 6.41
C ASP A 161 -44.54 17.05 7.09
N MET A 162 -45.33 16.29 7.85
CA MET A 162 -44.89 15.02 8.44
C MET A 162 -44.44 14.00 7.40
N VAL A 163 -45.16 13.87 6.28
CA VAL A 163 -44.78 12.96 5.19
C VAL A 163 -43.45 13.40 4.58
N LYS A 164 -43.25 14.70 4.36
CA LYS A 164 -41.99 15.23 3.83
C LYS A 164 -40.81 14.96 4.77
N ASP A 165 -41.01 15.13 6.07
CA ASP A 165 -40.00 14.86 7.09
C ASP A 165 -39.65 13.35 7.13
N LEU A 166 -40.67 12.48 7.07
CA LEU A 166 -40.47 11.03 7.00
C LEU A 166 -39.73 10.60 5.73
N GLU A 167 -40.05 11.21 4.58
CA GLU A 167 -39.31 10.95 3.33
C GLU A 167 -37.85 11.39 3.44
N GLN A 168 -37.59 12.55 4.05
CA GLN A 168 -36.22 13.03 4.27
C GLN A 168 -35.45 12.09 5.20
N MET A 169 -36.05 11.70 6.32
CA MET A 169 -35.47 10.75 7.26
C MET A 169 -35.23 9.39 6.60
N GLY A 170 -36.18 8.89 5.81
CA GLY A 170 -36.05 7.63 5.07
C GLY A 170 -34.88 7.67 4.07
N ARG A 171 -34.73 8.77 3.33
CA ARG A 171 -33.60 8.97 2.41
C ARG A 171 -32.26 9.04 3.13
N GLU A 172 -32.21 9.71 4.28
CA GLU A 172 -30.98 9.79 5.08
C GLU A 172 -30.62 8.43 5.68
N LEU A 173 -31.62 7.70 6.21
CA LEU A 173 -31.43 6.36 6.75
C LEU A 173 -30.92 5.39 5.68
N ALA A 174 -31.49 5.42 4.48
CA ALA A 174 -31.01 4.61 3.35
C ALA A 174 -29.54 4.91 3.01
N LYS A 175 -29.14 6.18 2.96
CA LYS A 175 -27.74 6.58 2.73
C LYS A 175 -26.80 6.08 3.83
N ARG A 176 -27.22 6.18 5.10
CA ARG A 176 -26.44 5.69 6.25
C ARG A 176 -26.32 4.16 6.20
N TYR A 177 -27.40 3.47 5.88
CA TYR A 177 -27.41 2.01 5.74
C TYR A 177 -26.45 1.54 4.64
N GLU A 178 -26.49 2.15 3.46
CA GLU A 178 -25.56 1.81 2.36
C GLU A 178 -24.09 2.04 2.74
N ARG A 179 -23.80 3.13 3.48
CA ARG A 179 -22.44 3.37 4.00
C ARG A 179 -22.01 2.26 4.95
N VAL A 180 -22.84 1.92 5.94
CA VAL A 180 -22.54 0.86 6.91
C VAL A 180 -22.37 -0.49 6.21
N LYS A 181 -23.20 -0.79 5.21
CA LYS A 181 -23.09 -2.00 4.38
C LYS A 181 -21.73 -2.05 3.66
N ALA A 182 -21.33 -0.96 3.01
CA ALA A 182 -20.03 -0.87 2.34
C ALA A 182 -18.85 -1.00 3.31
N GLU A 183 -18.92 -0.36 4.48
CA GLU A 183 -17.90 -0.46 5.53
C GLU A 183 -17.82 -1.88 6.10
N THR A 184 -18.95 -2.55 6.26
CA THR A 184 -19.01 -3.94 6.73
C THR A 184 -18.34 -4.89 5.75
N VAL A 185 -18.53 -4.71 4.44
CA VAL A 185 -17.82 -5.49 3.41
C VAL A 185 -16.31 -5.28 3.50
N ARG A 186 -15.86 -4.02 3.61
CA ARG A 186 -14.44 -3.71 3.79
C ARG A 186 -13.86 -4.32 5.06
N LEU A 187 -14.61 -4.31 6.15
CA LEU A 187 -14.17 -4.88 7.42
C LEU A 187 -14.07 -6.41 7.32
N LYS A 188 -14.95 -7.07 6.57
CA LYS A 188 -14.87 -8.53 6.31
C LYS A 188 -13.64 -8.91 5.50
N GLU A 189 -13.18 -8.06 4.58
CA GLU A 189 -11.95 -8.31 3.80
C GLU A 189 -10.65 -8.07 4.59
N LEU A 190 -10.70 -7.22 5.61
CA LEU A 190 -9.50 -6.75 6.31
C LEU A 190 -8.71 -7.86 7.01
N PRO A 191 -9.32 -8.83 7.72
CA PRO A 191 -8.58 -9.95 8.32
C PRO A 191 -7.78 -10.75 7.30
N GLY A 192 -8.36 -11.05 6.13
CA GLY A 192 -7.64 -11.78 5.07
C GLY A 192 -6.42 -11.03 4.55
N ARG A 193 -6.52 -9.69 4.40
CA ARG A 193 -5.38 -8.85 4.00
C ARG A 193 -4.31 -8.77 5.09
N ILE A 194 -4.72 -8.75 6.36
CA ILE A 194 -3.78 -8.79 7.50
C ILE A 194 -3.01 -10.11 7.48
N GLU A 195 -3.72 -11.24 7.37
CA GLU A 195 -3.06 -12.56 7.30
C GLU A 195 -2.12 -12.65 6.11
N GLN A 196 -2.51 -12.16 4.93
CA GLN A 196 -1.63 -12.13 3.76
C GLN A 196 -0.37 -11.29 4.05
N SER A 197 -0.52 -10.11 4.62
CA SER A 197 0.59 -9.24 4.98
C SER A 197 1.51 -9.89 6.03
N GLU A 198 0.94 -10.60 7.01
CA GLU A 198 1.71 -11.34 8.03
C GLU A 198 2.47 -12.52 7.42
N ARG A 199 1.88 -13.23 6.45
CA ARG A 199 2.56 -14.28 5.68
C ARG A 199 3.71 -13.70 4.86
N GLU A 200 3.50 -12.57 4.18
CA GLU A 200 4.54 -11.88 3.41
C GLU A 200 5.69 -11.39 4.30
N ILE A 201 5.38 -10.77 5.45
CA ILE A 201 6.38 -10.37 6.44
C ILE A 201 7.16 -11.58 6.95
N SER A 202 6.48 -12.69 7.23
CA SER A 202 7.13 -13.93 7.68
C SER A 202 8.04 -14.51 6.61
N ARG A 203 7.61 -14.50 5.35
CA ARG A 203 8.42 -14.92 4.19
C ARG A 203 9.66 -14.05 4.04
N LEU A 204 9.50 -12.72 4.06
CA LEU A 204 10.63 -11.78 3.97
C LEU A 204 11.61 -11.95 5.13
N LYS A 205 11.11 -12.19 6.35
CA LYS A 205 11.97 -12.49 7.51
C LYS A 205 12.73 -13.80 7.34
N GLN A 206 12.10 -14.84 6.79
CA GLN A 206 12.77 -16.10 6.48
C GLN A 206 13.82 -15.93 5.37
N GLU A 207 13.49 -15.22 4.29
CA GLU A 207 14.45 -14.88 3.23
C GLU A 207 15.65 -14.10 3.80
N GLN A 208 15.40 -13.15 4.72
CA GLN A 208 16.45 -12.40 5.40
C GLN A 208 17.32 -13.28 6.31
N GLN A 209 16.73 -14.20 7.07
CA GLN A 209 17.46 -15.15 7.93
C GLN A 209 18.27 -16.17 7.10
N VAL A 210 17.73 -16.67 6.00
CA VAL A 210 18.45 -17.58 5.09
C VAL A 210 19.63 -16.85 4.42
N ALA A 211 19.50 -15.54 4.16
CA ALA A 211 20.57 -14.71 3.64
C ALA A 211 21.68 -14.38 4.67
N GLU A 212 21.48 -14.62 5.98
CA GLU A 212 22.52 -14.41 7.01
C GLU A 212 23.76 -15.28 6.79
N GLY A 213 23.63 -16.41 6.08
CA GLY A 213 24.76 -17.25 5.69
C GLY A 213 25.64 -16.68 4.57
N SER A 214 25.20 -15.65 3.83
CA SER A 214 25.88 -15.24 2.58
C SER A 214 26.63 -13.91 2.64
N LYS A 215 26.32 -13.00 3.58
CA LYS A 215 27.12 -11.80 3.96
C LYS A 215 26.40 -11.01 5.06
N ALA A 216 26.92 -11.02 6.28
CA ALA A 216 26.37 -10.27 7.42
C ALA A 216 26.24 -8.75 7.16
N GLU A 217 27.08 -8.18 6.28
CA GLU A 217 27.02 -6.77 5.88
C GLU A 217 25.75 -6.40 5.06
N LEU A 218 25.10 -7.37 4.42
CA LEU A 218 23.89 -7.14 3.62
C LEU A 218 22.60 -7.21 4.45
N ASN A 219 22.68 -7.75 5.66
CA ASN A 219 21.55 -7.89 6.59
C ASN A 219 21.55 -6.82 7.69
N LEU A 220 22.24 -5.70 7.45
CA LEU A 220 22.25 -4.57 8.37
C LEU A 220 20.93 -3.79 8.28
N PRO A 221 20.40 -3.27 9.41
CA PRO A 221 19.31 -2.31 9.39
C PRO A 221 19.66 -1.09 8.53
N LEU A 222 18.65 -0.46 7.90
CA LEU A 222 18.83 0.65 6.97
C LEU A 222 19.76 1.77 7.51
N ALA A 223 19.67 2.09 8.79
CA ALA A 223 20.55 3.08 9.41
C ALA A 223 22.03 2.66 9.37
N LYS A 224 22.33 1.38 9.64
CA LYS A 224 23.69 0.84 9.61
C LYS A 224 24.19 0.65 8.18
N THR A 225 23.35 0.30 7.21
CA THR A 225 23.76 0.23 5.81
C THR A 225 24.14 1.61 5.26
N LEU A 226 23.38 2.66 5.61
CA LEU A 226 23.72 4.03 5.22
C LEU A 226 25.07 4.48 5.82
N GLN A 227 25.35 4.11 7.07
CA GLN A 227 26.65 4.37 7.70
C GLN A 227 27.78 3.63 6.97
N LEU A 228 27.63 2.32 6.74
CA LEU A 228 28.61 1.49 6.03
C LEU A 228 28.86 2.02 4.61
N VAL A 229 27.82 2.41 3.88
CA VAL A 229 27.93 3.04 2.55
C VAL A 229 28.69 4.36 2.64
N GLY A 230 28.43 5.17 3.67
CA GLY A 230 29.18 6.40 3.92
C GLY A 230 30.67 6.15 4.18
N GLU A 231 31.00 5.15 5.00
CA GLU A 231 32.39 4.75 5.28
C GLU A 231 33.10 4.24 4.02
N LYS A 232 32.47 3.34 3.26
CA LYS A 232 33.02 2.81 2.00
C LYS A 232 33.23 3.92 0.97
N LYS A 233 32.31 4.90 0.88
CA LYS A 233 32.49 6.09 0.02
C LYS A 233 33.68 6.94 0.44
N ARG A 234 33.90 7.14 1.74
CA ARG A 234 35.09 7.85 2.25
C ARG A 234 36.38 7.09 1.96
N GLN A 235 36.40 5.78 2.15
CA GLN A 235 37.54 4.92 1.81
C GLN A 235 37.85 4.98 0.31
N MET A 236 36.82 4.96 -0.55
CA MET A 236 36.98 5.08 -2.00
C MET A 236 37.59 6.44 -2.38
N GLN A 237 37.09 7.53 -1.79
CA GLN A 237 37.65 8.88 -2.02
C GLN A 237 39.10 8.99 -1.55
N GLU A 238 39.47 8.36 -0.44
CA GLU A 238 40.84 8.35 0.05
C GLU A 238 41.77 7.53 -0.86
N LEU A 239 41.32 6.36 -1.32
CA LEU A 239 42.06 5.56 -2.30
C LEU A 239 42.22 6.30 -3.64
N ASP A 240 41.20 7.01 -4.10
CA ASP A 240 41.27 7.83 -5.31
C ASP A 240 42.30 8.96 -5.16
N ARG A 241 42.37 9.61 -3.98
CA ARG A 241 43.41 10.62 -3.68
C ARG A 241 44.81 10.01 -3.68
N GLN A 242 44.97 8.83 -3.08
CA GLN A 242 46.25 8.11 -3.06
C GLN A 242 46.68 7.68 -4.47
N LEU A 243 45.74 7.20 -5.29
CA LEU A 243 45.99 6.87 -6.70
C LEU A 243 46.40 8.11 -7.49
N GLU A 244 45.75 9.24 -7.27
CA GLU A 244 46.10 10.50 -7.93
C GLU A 244 47.48 11.00 -7.48
N GLN A 245 47.81 10.90 -6.19
CA GLN A 245 49.15 11.22 -5.68
C GLN A 245 50.21 10.32 -6.30
N LEU A 246 49.98 9.00 -6.36
CA LEU A 246 50.91 8.05 -6.97
C LEU A 246 51.04 8.27 -8.48
N ARG A 247 49.95 8.57 -9.18
CA ARG A 247 49.98 8.96 -10.60
C ARG A 247 50.82 10.20 -10.85
N ASN A 248 50.80 11.17 -9.94
CA ASN A 248 51.62 12.38 -10.03
C ASN A 248 53.09 12.15 -9.65
N GLN A 249 53.38 11.21 -8.75
CA GLN A 249 54.75 10.86 -8.36
C GLN A 249 55.45 9.94 -9.37
N ALA A 250 54.73 9.02 -10.00
CA ALA A 250 55.26 8.09 -10.99
C ALA A 250 56.07 8.74 -12.13
N PRO A 251 55.59 9.79 -12.83
CA PRO A 251 56.36 10.43 -13.89
C PRO A 251 57.57 11.19 -13.35
N ARG A 252 57.50 11.78 -12.15
CA ARG A 252 58.66 12.44 -11.51
C ARG A 252 59.76 11.44 -11.21
N LYS A 253 59.40 10.31 -10.60
CA LYS A 253 60.36 9.22 -10.31
C LYS A 253 60.91 8.56 -11.58
N ARG A 254 60.10 8.45 -12.65
CA ARG A 254 60.60 8.02 -13.97
C ARG A 254 61.63 8.99 -14.54
N LYS A 255 61.35 10.30 -14.52
CA LYS A 255 62.32 11.33 -14.96
C LYS A 255 63.59 11.33 -14.13
N GLU A 256 63.48 11.15 -12.81
CA GLU A 256 64.65 11.01 -11.92
C GLU A 256 65.47 9.76 -12.27
N MET A 257 64.83 8.62 -12.53
CA MET A 257 65.52 7.41 -13.00
C MET A 257 66.20 7.63 -14.35
N GLU A 258 65.53 8.24 -15.33
CA GLU A 258 66.12 8.55 -16.63
C GLU A 258 67.33 9.48 -16.49
N ARG A 259 67.26 10.48 -15.60
CA ARG A 259 68.39 11.38 -15.32
C ARG A 259 69.58 10.63 -14.71
N LEU A 260 69.33 9.82 -13.68
CA LEU A 260 70.37 9.02 -13.04
C LEU A 260 70.95 7.98 -13.99
N GLN A 261 70.14 7.39 -14.88
CA GLN A 261 70.61 6.47 -15.92
C GLN A 261 71.52 7.19 -16.92
N GLY A 262 71.18 8.41 -17.33
CA GLY A 262 72.05 9.26 -18.17
C GLY A 262 73.36 9.63 -17.47
N GLU A 263 73.32 9.97 -16.18
CA GLU A 263 74.52 10.23 -15.38
C GLU A 263 75.40 8.97 -15.25
N LEU A 264 74.79 7.81 -15.01
CA LEU A 264 75.48 6.53 -14.89
C LEU A 264 76.13 6.13 -16.22
N MET A 265 75.43 6.28 -17.36
CA MET A 265 76.02 6.09 -18.70
C MET A 265 77.19 7.05 -18.94
N GLY A 266 77.08 8.32 -18.52
CA GLY A 266 78.18 9.28 -18.61
C GLY A 266 79.39 8.89 -17.75
N LEU A 267 79.17 8.37 -16.55
CA LEU A 267 80.22 7.85 -15.67
C LEU A 267 80.84 6.56 -16.22
N GLU A 268 80.05 5.67 -16.79
CA GLU A 268 80.52 4.47 -17.48
C GLU A 268 81.40 4.82 -18.68
N GLN A 269 81.00 5.81 -19.49
CA GLN A 269 81.84 6.31 -20.58
C GLN A 269 83.14 6.93 -20.08
N LYS A 270 83.09 7.73 -19.00
CA LYS A 270 84.30 8.28 -18.36
C LYS A 270 85.21 7.18 -17.83
N ARG A 271 84.64 6.13 -17.21
CA ARG A 271 85.37 4.95 -16.74
C ARG A 271 85.97 4.19 -17.93
N ALA A 272 85.24 3.99 -19.00
CA ALA A 272 85.73 3.34 -20.23
C ALA A 272 86.88 4.15 -20.85
N ASN A 273 86.75 5.47 -20.96
CA ASN A 273 87.79 6.35 -21.46
C ASN A 273 89.03 6.36 -20.55
N ALA A 274 88.85 6.42 -19.23
CA ALA A 274 89.96 6.39 -18.26
C ALA A 274 90.68 5.03 -18.26
N THR A 275 89.93 3.92 -18.36
CA THR A 275 90.53 2.58 -18.47
C THR A 275 91.22 2.37 -19.81
N ALA A 276 90.68 2.92 -20.91
CA ALA A 276 91.34 2.94 -22.21
C ALA A 276 92.62 3.78 -22.18
N ALA A 277 92.57 5.00 -21.63
CA ALA A 277 93.73 5.87 -21.43
C ALA A 277 94.79 5.22 -20.54
N ALA A 278 94.39 4.54 -19.46
CA ALA A 278 95.31 3.78 -18.60
C ALA A 278 95.94 2.57 -19.32
N LYS A 279 95.16 1.84 -20.14
CA LYS A 279 95.67 0.77 -21.00
C LYS A 279 96.64 1.30 -22.05
N GLU A 280 96.35 2.45 -22.64
CA GLU A 280 97.21 3.11 -23.64
C GLU A 280 98.48 3.67 -22.98
N ALA A 281 98.39 4.26 -21.79
CA ALA A 281 99.55 4.68 -20.99
C ALA A 281 100.41 3.47 -20.56
N LYS A 282 99.79 2.34 -20.20
CA LYS A 282 100.50 1.09 -19.95
C LYS A 282 101.18 0.57 -21.22
N ARG A 283 100.50 0.60 -22.38
CA ARG A 283 101.11 0.27 -23.68
C ARG A 283 102.25 1.22 -24.05
N ARG A 284 102.10 2.53 -23.84
CA ARG A 284 103.17 3.52 -24.02
C ARG A 284 104.32 3.25 -23.07
N LYS A 285 104.09 2.89 -21.80
CA LYS A 285 105.14 2.52 -20.84
C LYS A 285 105.83 1.19 -21.20
N VAL A 286 105.12 0.21 -21.74
CA VAL A 286 105.73 -1.05 -22.21
C VAL A 286 106.53 -0.83 -23.49
N ASN A 287 106.01 -0.04 -24.43
CA ASN A 287 106.71 0.29 -25.68
C ASN A 287 107.87 1.29 -25.47
N ALA A 288 107.76 2.22 -24.51
CA ALA A 288 108.83 3.15 -24.13
C ALA A 288 109.82 2.55 -23.13
N GLY A 289 109.36 1.62 -22.28
CA GLY A 289 110.18 0.85 -21.35
C GLY A 289 111.10 -0.17 -22.05
N GLY A 290 110.88 -0.44 -23.33
CA GLY A 290 111.85 -1.14 -24.18
C GLY A 290 112.91 -0.20 -24.79
N ARG A 291 112.60 1.07 -25.06
CA ARG A 291 113.56 1.99 -25.72
C ARG A 291 114.52 2.69 -24.77
N GLY A 292 114.05 3.10 -23.59
CA GLY A 292 114.91 3.81 -22.62
C GLY A 292 115.92 2.89 -21.91
N VAL A 293 115.57 1.61 -21.72
CA VAL A 293 116.47 0.62 -21.09
C VAL A 293 117.51 0.13 -22.09
N ASP A 294 117.14 -0.09 -23.36
CA ASP A 294 118.10 -0.45 -24.41
C ASP A 294 119.09 0.67 -24.72
N GLU A 295 118.70 1.96 -24.69
CA GLU A 295 119.64 3.07 -24.84
C GLU A 295 120.60 3.20 -23.64
N LEU A 296 120.10 3.01 -22.42
CA LEU A 296 120.93 3.02 -21.21
C LEU A 296 121.88 1.81 -21.15
N GLU A 297 121.43 0.63 -21.55
CA GLU A 297 122.28 -0.56 -21.64
C GLU A 297 123.26 -0.49 -22.81
N ALA A 298 122.88 0.07 -23.96
CA ALA A 298 123.81 0.29 -25.08
C ALA A 298 124.90 1.28 -24.69
N ARG A 299 124.54 2.37 -23.98
CA ARG A 299 125.49 3.34 -23.46
C ARG A 299 126.36 2.75 -22.34
N GLY A 300 125.81 1.91 -21.48
CA GLY A 300 126.55 1.15 -20.47
C GLY A 300 127.53 0.13 -21.07
N ARG A 301 127.13 -0.60 -22.12
CA ARG A 301 127.99 -1.51 -22.88
C ARG A 301 129.11 -0.76 -23.60
N TRP A 302 128.82 0.40 -24.18
CA TRP A 302 129.83 1.28 -24.78
C TRP A 302 130.83 1.80 -23.74
N TYR A 303 130.36 2.28 -22.58
CA TYR A 303 131.25 2.72 -21.51
C TYR A 303 132.12 1.58 -20.97
N ARG A 304 131.57 0.38 -20.75
CA ARG A 304 132.40 -0.79 -20.35
C ARG A 304 133.38 -1.23 -21.43
N GLY A 305 133.00 -1.17 -22.70
CA GLY A 305 133.90 -1.45 -23.82
C GLY A 305 135.04 -0.42 -23.90
N SER A 306 134.73 0.87 -23.69
CA SER A 306 135.73 1.93 -23.62
C SER A 306 136.64 1.79 -22.39
N GLU A 307 136.10 1.34 -21.25
CA GLU A 307 136.87 1.05 -20.04
C GLU A 307 137.80 -0.15 -20.25
N ALA A 308 137.34 -1.22 -20.90
CA ALA A 308 138.16 -2.39 -21.20
C ALA A 308 139.31 -2.08 -22.16
N VAL A 309 139.07 -1.25 -23.18
CA VAL A 309 140.12 -0.77 -24.10
C VAL A 309 141.10 0.15 -23.37
N LEU A 310 140.61 1.06 -22.51
CA LEU A 310 141.47 1.93 -21.70
C LEU A 310 142.31 1.13 -20.70
N ARG A 311 141.74 0.10 -20.05
CA ARG A 311 142.47 -0.80 -19.15
C ARG A 311 143.54 -1.62 -19.90
N GLY A 312 143.27 -2.04 -21.13
CA GLY A 312 144.23 -2.77 -21.96
C GLY A 312 145.38 -1.92 -22.52
N VAL A 313 145.17 -0.62 -22.73
CA VAL A 313 146.21 0.31 -23.21
C VAL A 313 147.06 0.87 -22.06
N LEU A 314 146.56 0.85 -20.82
CA LEU A 314 147.24 1.42 -19.65
C LEU A 314 147.95 0.40 -18.72
N ASP A 315 147.84 -0.90 -18.98
CA ASP A 315 148.53 -1.99 -18.24
C ASP A 315 148.49 -1.84 -16.70
N ILE A 316 147.29 -1.58 -16.16
CA ILE A 316 147.07 -1.42 -14.71
C ILE A 316 146.43 -2.72 -14.17
N GLN A 317 147.21 -3.50 -13.41
CA GLN A 317 146.69 -4.58 -12.56
C GLN A 317 145.84 -3.99 -11.43
N GLY A 318 144.58 -4.46 -11.30
CA GLY A 318 143.62 -4.05 -10.27
C GLY A 318 142.17 -4.11 -10.73
#